data_AF-A0A7J6QZQ3-F1
#
_entry.id   AF-A0A7J6QZQ3-F1
#
_cell.length_a   1.000
_cell.length_b   1.000
_cell.length_c   1.000
_cell.angle_alpha   90.00
_cell.angle_beta   90.00
_cell.angle_gamma   90.00
#
_symmetry.space_group_name_H-M   'P 1'
#
loop_
_entity.id
_entity.type
_entity.pdbx_description
1 polymer ?
#
loop_
_entity_poly.entity_id
_entity_poly.type
_entity_poly.pdbx_seq_one_letter_code
_entity_poly.pdbx_strand_id
1 'polypeptide(L)'
;MAGCCTATSKLLNYFVHTIVFLLGALVTAMAIYILVSDFRRLFTEWRVWVGIAAGVVLIIVALIGCGATRKQNRFFLTAFLFLAGVVFALLCVIAIASSIYLRNLVSINKLNSPALNNLSGRDQSTYRFIRESYSFVYDEADCSGGVCAFTGSAFRCSPIRCRSNDVAKTLNKWLNADRSSGITLASFQTCVALASQDLEFRGGASAASAWCGSNTSVIEAVGSWSLGILIALWVITAFVMFVCIANCVLICGKKDRKRHGGSPQGLAYAQPVNGGGVQVVKV
;
A
#
# COMPACT_ATOMS: atom_id res chain seq x y z
N MET A 1 -18.40 28.69 -23.42
CA MET A 1 -17.24 28.25 -22.59
C MET A 1 -17.34 26.80 -22.07
N ALA A 2 -18.48 26.09 -22.20
CA ALA A 2 -18.66 24.72 -21.67
C ALA A 2 -17.89 23.58 -22.39
N GLY A 3 -17.28 23.85 -23.55
CA GLY A 3 -16.56 22.84 -24.34
C GLY A 3 -15.17 22.49 -23.80
N CYS A 4 -14.45 23.46 -23.21
CA CYS A 4 -13.07 23.24 -22.77
C CYS A 4 -13.02 22.35 -21.51
N CYS A 5 -13.85 22.64 -20.50
CA CYS A 5 -13.88 21.88 -19.24
C CYS A 5 -14.32 20.41 -19.41
N THR A 6 -15.19 20.11 -20.38
CA THR A 6 -15.60 18.72 -20.66
C THR A 6 -14.55 17.95 -21.46
N ALA A 7 -13.79 18.62 -22.32
CA ALA A 7 -12.67 18.02 -23.04
C ALA A 7 -11.50 17.72 -22.10
N THR A 8 -11.10 18.68 -21.25
CA THR A 8 -10.03 18.47 -20.25
C THR A 8 -10.39 17.40 -19.24
N SER A 9 -11.64 17.35 -18.78
CA SER A 9 -12.05 16.33 -17.81
C SER A 9 -12.09 14.91 -18.42
N LYS A 10 -12.45 14.76 -19.69
CA LYS A 10 -12.31 13.48 -20.41
C LYS A 10 -10.85 13.05 -20.55
N LEU A 11 -9.98 13.99 -20.96
CA LEU A 11 -8.56 13.73 -21.11
C LEU A 11 -7.94 13.31 -19.77
N LEU A 12 -8.30 14.01 -18.69
CA LEU A 12 -7.81 13.73 -17.35
C LEU A 12 -8.27 12.36 -16.85
N ASN A 13 -9.54 11.99 -17.07
CA ASN A 13 -10.00 10.63 -16.76
C ASN A 13 -9.25 9.57 -17.57
N TYR A 14 -9.04 9.79 -18.88
CA TYR A 14 -8.30 8.85 -19.72
C TYR A 14 -6.85 8.70 -19.24
N PHE A 15 -6.20 9.81 -18.88
CA PHE A 15 -4.85 9.83 -18.34
C PHE A 15 -4.76 9.09 -17.00
N VAL A 16 -5.68 9.36 -16.08
CA VAL A 16 -5.78 8.66 -14.79
C VAL A 16 -5.94 7.16 -14.99
N HIS A 17 -6.86 6.72 -15.85
CA HIS A 17 -7.07 5.30 -16.10
C HIS A 17 -5.87 4.65 -16.78
N THR A 18 -5.17 5.37 -17.64
CA THR A 18 -3.91 4.91 -18.24
C THR A 18 -2.85 4.71 -17.16
N ILE A 19 -2.72 5.63 -16.19
CA ILE A 19 -1.80 5.46 -15.05
C ILE A 19 -2.20 4.25 -14.22
N VAL A 20 -3.49 4.09 -13.88
CA VAL A 20 -3.96 2.93 -13.09
C VAL A 20 -3.69 1.62 -13.84
N PHE A 21 -3.87 1.60 -15.15
CA PHE A 21 -3.53 0.45 -16.00
C PHE A 21 -2.03 0.14 -15.93
N LEU A 22 -1.17 1.14 -16.09
CA LEU A 22 0.29 0.97 -16.02
C LEU A 22 0.74 0.50 -14.63
N LEU A 23 0.14 1.02 -13.56
CA LEU A 23 0.41 0.57 -12.19
C LEU A 23 -0.06 -0.88 -11.98
N GLY A 24 -1.26 -1.23 -12.44
CA GLY A 24 -1.76 -2.61 -12.40
C GLY A 24 -0.84 -3.58 -13.16
N ALA A 25 -0.41 -3.20 -14.36
CA ALA A 25 0.54 -3.97 -15.17
C ALA A 25 1.91 -4.11 -14.48
N LEU A 26 2.41 -3.04 -13.86
CA LEU A 26 3.66 -3.07 -13.10
C LEU A 26 3.57 -4.00 -11.90
N VAL A 27 2.47 -3.93 -11.12
CA VAL A 27 2.23 -4.81 -9.97
C VAL A 27 2.14 -6.27 -10.41
N THR A 28 1.37 -6.56 -11.46
CA THR A 28 1.27 -7.92 -12.01
C THR A 28 2.62 -8.42 -12.53
N ALA A 29 3.37 -7.58 -13.26
CA ALA A 29 4.70 -7.94 -13.77
C ALA A 29 5.69 -8.21 -12.64
N MET A 30 5.68 -7.40 -11.58
CA MET A 30 6.52 -7.61 -10.39
C MET A 30 6.13 -8.90 -9.65
N ALA A 31 4.84 -9.19 -9.50
CA ALA A 31 4.38 -10.42 -8.86
C ALA A 31 4.76 -11.67 -9.68
N ILE A 32 4.62 -11.62 -11.01
CA ILE A 32 5.08 -12.69 -11.92
C ILE A 32 6.60 -12.83 -11.85
N TYR A 33 7.34 -11.73 -11.83
CA TYR A 33 8.80 -11.75 -11.69
C TYR A 33 9.22 -12.43 -10.38
N ILE A 34 8.54 -12.14 -9.27
CA ILE A 34 8.78 -12.81 -7.98
C ILE A 34 8.51 -14.32 -8.07
N LEU A 35 7.50 -14.76 -8.84
CA LEU A 35 7.20 -16.19 -9.04
C LEU A 35 8.27 -16.93 -9.85
N VAL A 36 8.87 -16.27 -10.83
CA VAL A 36 9.87 -16.88 -11.73
C VAL A 36 11.28 -16.79 -11.15
N SER A 37 11.55 -15.79 -10.31
CA SER A 37 12.86 -15.57 -9.69
C SER A 37 13.05 -16.39 -8.40
N ASP A 38 14.30 -16.47 -7.94
CA ASP A 38 14.68 -17.13 -6.68
C ASP A 38 14.01 -16.48 -5.43
N PHE A 39 13.37 -15.31 -5.60
CA PHE A 39 12.58 -14.64 -4.57
C PHE A 39 11.26 -15.34 -4.25
N ARG A 40 10.83 -16.36 -5.01
CA ARG A 40 9.60 -17.13 -4.74
C ARG A 40 9.56 -17.71 -3.31
N ARG A 41 10.71 -18.00 -2.70
CA ARG A 41 10.80 -18.55 -1.33
C ARG A 41 10.68 -17.50 -0.22
N LEU A 42 10.77 -16.21 -0.55
CA LEU A 42 10.70 -15.11 0.41
C LEU A 42 9.28 -14.58 0.60
N PHE A 43 8.39 -14.90 -0.33
CA PHE A 43 6.99 -14.56 -0.26
C PHE A 43 6.19 -15.84 -0.19
N THR A 44 5.39 -15.99 0.87
CA THR A 44 4.41 -17.08 0.96
C THR A 44 3.57 -17.09 -0.30
N GLU A 45 3.40 -18.26 -0.92
CA GLU A 45 2.78 -18.40 -2.24
C GLU A 45 1.44 -17.65 -2.33
N TRP A 46 0.65 -17.70 -1.25
CA TRP A 46 -0.63 -17.01 -1.17
C TRP A 46 -0.52 -15.48 -1.34
N ARG A 47 0.51 -14.83 -0.80
CA ARG A 47 0.70 -13.36 -0.90
C ARG A 47 1.01 -12.94 -2.34
N VAL A 48 1.76 -13.75 -3.07
CA VAL A 48 2.08 -13.47 -4.47
C VAL A 48 0.83 -13.59 -5.34
N TRP A 49 -0.01 -14.61 -5.10
CA TRP A 49 -1.31 -14.75 -5.77
C TRP A 49 -2.24 -13.56 -5.50
N VAL A 50 -2.28 -13.05 -4.27
CA VAL A 50 -3.03 -11.82 -3.95
C VAL A 50 -2.50 -10.62 -4.74
N GLY A 51 -1.18 -10.48 -4.86
CA GLY A 51 -0.56 -9.42 -5.66
C GLY A 51 -0.95 -9.48 -7.14
N ILE A 52 -0.93 -10.68 -7.72
CA ILE A 52 -1.38 -10.91 -9.10
C ILE A 52 -2.86 -10.55 -9.25
N ALA A 53 -3.71 -11.07 -8.37
CA ALA A 53 -5.15 -10.83 -8.40
C ALA A 53 -5.46 -9.33 -8.30
N ALA A 54 -4.80 -8.62 -7.38
CA ALA A 54 -4.93 -7.18 -7.23
C ALA A 54 -4.53 -6.42 -8.50
N GLY A 55 -3.37 -6.74 -9.10
CA GLY A 55 -2.92 -6.12 -10.33
C GLY A 55 -3.86 -6.36 -11.52
N VAL A 56 -4.37 -7.58 -11.68
CA VAL A 56 -5.34 -7.94 -12.73
C VAL A 56 -6.66 -7.18 -12.54
N VAL A 57 -7.15 -7.07 -11.31
CA VAL A 57 -8.36 -6.29 -11.00
C VAL A 57 -8.15 -4.82 -11.36
N LEU A 58 -7.00 -4.23 -11.04
CA LEU A 58 -6.68 -2.84 -11.42
C LEU A 58 -6.71 -2.65 -12.95
N ILE A 59 -6.16 -3.60 -13.70
CA ILE A 59 -6.18 -3.59 -15.17
C ILE A 59 -7.62 -3.62 -15.69
N ILE A 60 -8.45 -4.55 -15.21
CA ILE A 60 -9.85 -4.68 -15.63
C ILE A 60 -10.62 -3.39 -15.32
N VAL A 61 -10.45 -2.83 -14.12
CA VAL A 61 -11.10 -1.58 -13.71
C VAL A 61 -10.66 -0.40 -14.60
N ALA A 62 -9.38 -0.33 -14.94
CA ALA A 62 -8.86 0.71 -15.82
C ALA A 62 -9.45 0.60 -17.24
N LEU A 63 -9.55 -0.62 -17.80
CA LEU A 63 -10.15 -0.86 -19.12
C LEU A 63 -11.64 -0.50 -19.14
N ILE A 64 -12.38 -0.89 -18.10
CA ILE A 64 -13.80 -0.52 -17.94
C ILE A 64 -13.94 1.00 -17.83
N GLY A 65 -13.06 1.67 -17.09
CA GLY A 65 -13.03 3.14 -16.96
C GLY A 65 -12.77 3.88 -18.27
N CYS A 66 -11.81 3.41 -19.07
CA CYS A 66 -11.56 3.91 -20.42
C CYS A 66 -12.78 3.71 -21.33
N GLY A 67 -13.40 2.52 -21.29
CA GLY A 67 -14.61 2.20 -22.05
C GLY A 67 -15.81 3.06 -21.65
N ALA A 68 -16.00 3.28 -20.34
CA ALA A 68 -17.04 4.14 -19.78
C ALA A 68 -16.89 5.59 -20.23
N THR A 69 -15.65 6.10 -20.22
CA THR A 69 -15.31 7.45 -20.69
C THR A 69 -15.62 7.62 -22.18
N ARG A 70 -15.31 6.60 -23.00
CA ARG A 70 -15.58 6.60 -24.45
C ARG A 70 -17.08 6.57 -24.76
N LYS A 71 -17.84 5.65 -24.14
CA LYS A 71 -19.27 5.45 -24.44
C LYS A 71 -20.18 6.48 -23.76
N GLN A 72 -19.65 7.28 -22.82
CA GLN A 72 -20.37 8.29 -22.03
C GLN A 72 -21.69 7.82 -21.41
N ASN A 73 -21.83 6.52 -21.16
CA ASN A 73 -23.06 5.97 -20.60
C ASN A 73 -23.10 6.30 -19.10
N ARG A 74 -24.20 6.93 -18.66
CA ARG A 74 -24.34 7.43 -17.28
C ARG A 74 -24.22 6.30 -16.26
N PHE A 75 -24.80 5.14 -16.57
CA PHE A 75 -24.76 3.98 -15.68
C PHE A 75 -23.32 3.52 -15.40
N PHE A 76 -22.49 3.43 -16.43
CA PHE A 76 -21.08 3.03 -16.29
C PHE A 76 -20.27 4.08 -15.51
N LEU A 77 -20.51 5.37 -15.72
CA LEU A 77 -19.83 6.42 -14.97
C LEU A 77 -20.21 6.40 -13.48
N THR A 78 -21.49 6.15 -13.16
CA THR A 78 -21.96 6.04 -11.78
C THR A 78 -21.44 4.79 -11.10
N ALA A 79 -21.44 3.63 -11.77
CA ALA A 79 -20.88 2.39 -11.26
C ALA A 79 -19.37 2.53 -10.98
N PHE A 80 -18.64 3.20 -11.88
CA PHE A 80 -17.23 3.50 -11.69
C PHE A 80 -17.00 4.44 -10.49
N LEU A 81 -17.78 5.52 -10.38
CA LEU A 81 -17.70 6.43 -9.24
C LEU A 81 -17.93 5.69 -7.90
N PHE A 82 -18.90 4.78 -7.86
CA PHE A 82 -19.17 3.97 -6.69
C PHE A 82 -17.95 3.10 -6.34
N LEU A 83 -17.38 2.40 -7.32
CA LEU A 83 -16.20 1.56 -7.11
C LEU A 83 -14.99 2.39 -6.63
N ALA A 84 -14.72 3.53 -7.28
CA ALA A 84 -13.65 4.45 -6.87
C ALA A 84 -13.88 5.00 -5.46
N GLY A 85 -15.13 5.28 -5.10
CA GLY A 85 -15.53 5.68 -3.74
C GLY A 85 -15.28 4.59 -2.70
N VAL A 86 -15.58 3.32 -3.02
CA VAL A 86 -15.27 2.17 -2.14
C VAL A 86 -13.76 2.01 -1.97
N VAL A 87 -12.98 2.06 -3.05
CA VAL A 87 -11.52 1.99 -2.99
C VAL A 87 -10.95 3.15 -2.17
N PHE A 88 -11.46 4.37 -2.37
CA PHE A 88 -11.08 5.53 -1.57
C PHE A 88 -11.37 5.33 -0.07
N ALA A 89 -12.56 4.85 0.28
CA ALA A 89 -12.92 4.58 1.66
C ALA A 89 -11.99 3.54 2.31
N LEU A 90 -11.67 2.46 1.59
CA LEU A 90 -10.72 1.45 2.05
C LEU A 90 -9.31 2.02 2.23
N LEU A 91 -8.80 2.77 1.26
CA LEU A 91 -7.48 3.42 1.35
C LEU A 91 -7.42 4.40 2.52
N CYS A 92 -8.48 5.19 2.75
CA CYS A 92 -8.59 6.06 3.92
C CYS A 92 -8.52 5.30 5.23
N VAL A 93 -9.28 4.20 5.38
CA VAL A 93 -9.24 3.37 6.59
C VAL A 93 -7.83 2.81 6.82
N ILE A 94 -7.19 2.29 5.77
CA ILE A 94 -5.82 1.75 5.86
C ILE A 94 -4.82 2.86 6.20
N ALA A 95 -4.94 4.06 5.62
CA ALA A 95 -4.06 5.18 5.88
C ALA A 95 -4.18 5.71 7.31
N ILE A 96 -5.40 5.80 7.83
CA ILE A 96 -5.66 6.18 9.22
C ILE A 96 -5.10 5.11 10.16
N ALA A 97 -5.39 3.82 9.92
CA ALA A 97 -4.87 2.72 10.73
C ALA A 97 -3.32 2.71 10.74
N SER A 98 -2.70 2.88 9.57
CA SER A 98 -1.24 2.96 9.41
C SER A 98 -0.65 4.19 10.11
N SER A 99 -1.37 5.32 10.13
CA SER A 99 -0.94 6.53 10.85
C SER A 99 -0.93 6.31 12.37
N ILE A 100 -1.94 5.60 12.90
CA ILE A 100 -1.99 5.21 14.32
C ILE A 100 -0.84 4.26 14.65
N TYR A 101 -0.59 3.27 13.78
CA TYR A 101 0.53 2.34 13.94
C TYR A 101 1.88 3.06 13.97
N LEU A 102 2.12 3.99 13.02
CA LEU A 102 3.36 4.77 12.96
C LEU A 102 3.57 5.60 14.24
N ARG A 103 2.50 6.17 14.82
CA ARG A 103 2.60 6.92 16.08
C ARG A 103 3.15 6.05 17.21
N ASN A 104 2.65 4.82 17.36
CA ASN A 104 3.13 3.89 18.38
C ASN A 104 4.57 3.45 18.06
N LEU A 105 4.87 3.20 16.78
CA LEU A 105 6.22 2.85 16.36
C LEU A 105 7.25 3.94 16.69
N VAL A 106 6.89 5.21 16.49
CA VAL A 106 7.74 6.36 16.87
C VAL A 106 7.91 6.47 18.39
N SER A 107 6.89 6.11 19.17
CA SER A 107 6.99 6.01 20.64
C SER A 107 8.03 4.95 21.05
N ILE A 108 7.90 3.76 20.48
CA ILE A 108 8.76 2.60 20.76
C ILE A 108 10.19 2.81 20.27
N ASN A 109 10.38 3.48 19.13
CA ASN A 109 11.70 3.73 18.54
C ASN A 109 12.60 4.63 19.41
N LYS A 110 12.02 5.37 20.37
CA LYS A 110 12.78 6.20 21.32
C LYS A 110 13.24 5.42 22.55
N LEU A 111 12.83 4.16 22.69
CA LEU A 111 13.08 3.35 23.88
C LEU A 111 14.31 2.46 23.69
N ASN A 112 15.09 2.34 24.76
CA ASN A 112 16.21 1.40 24.83
C ASN A 112 15.72 -0.02 25.16
N SER A 113 16.60 -1.01 24.97
CA SER A 113 16.30 -2.44 25.21
C SER A 113 15.58 -2.73 26.55
N PRO A 114 15.98 -2.17 27.71
CA PRO A 114 15.28 -2.40 28.97
C PRO A 114 13.83 -1.91 28.99
N ALA A 115 13.56 -0.75 28.37
CA ALA A 115 12.23 -0.15 28.35
C ALA A 115 11.27 -0.91 27.42
N LEU A 116 11.79 -1.52 26.35
CA LEU A 116 11.02 -2.37 25.44
C LEU A 116 10.44 -3.62 26.13
N ASN A 117 11.05 -4.08 27.22
CA ASN A 117 10.55 -5.22 27.99
C ASN A 117 9.37 -4.89 28.90
N ASN A 118 9.10 -3.60 29.16
CA ASN A 118 8.05 -3.16 30.09
C ASN A 118 6.94 -2.37 29.38
N LEU A 119 6.69 -2.68 28.11
CA LEU A 119 5.63 -2.06 27.33
C LEU A 119 4.25 -2.56 27.78
N SER A 120 3.25 -1.67 27.72
CA SER A 120 1.85 -2.01 27.98
C SER A 120 0.93 -1.45 26.91
N GLY A 121 -0.28 -2.01 26.80
CA GLY A 121 -1.31 -1.53 25.90
C GLY A 121 -0.92 -1.61 24.41
N ARG A 122 -1.11 -0.49 23.69
CA ARG A 122 -0.97 -0.43 22.23
C ARG A 122 0.49 -0.46 21.74
N ASP A 123 1.42 -0.01 22.59
CA ASP A 123 2.84 -0.09 22.27
C ASP A 123 3.32 -1.55 22.36
N GLN A 124 2.82 -2.30 23.33
CA GLN A 124 3.10 -3.74 23.46
C GLN A 124 2.58 -4.53 22.27
N SER A 125 1.36 -4.25 21.77
CA SER A 125 0.83 -4.94 20.59
C SER A 125 1.64 -4.63 19.33
N THR A 126 2.09 -3.38 19.18
CA THR A 126 2.94 -2.96 18.04
C THR A 126 4.30 -3.64 18.10
N TYR A 127 4.92 -3.68 19.29
CA TYR A 127 6.19 -4.38 19.51
C TYR A 127 6.07 -5.88 19.23
N ARG A 128 5.01 -6.52 19.72
CA ARG A 128 4.75 -7.94 19.49
C ARG A 128 4.61 -8.24 17.99
N PHE A 129 3.83 -7.45 17.26
CA PHE A 129 3.67 -7.61 15.82
C PHE A 129 5.00 -7.53 15.05
N ILE A 130 5.90 -6.60 15.41
CA ILE A 130 7.21 -6.48 14.78
C ILE A 130 8.07 -7.70 15.12
N ARG A 131 8.05 -8.13 16.39
CA ARG A 131 8.77 -9.31 16.87
C ARG A 131 8.32 -10.59 16.15
N GLU A 132 7.01 -10.78 15.99
CA GLU A 132 6.43 -11.90 15.24
C GLU A 132 6.76 -11.82 13.76
N SER A 133 6.71 -10.64 13.15
CA SER A 133 7.10 -10.46 11.76
C SER A 133 8.58 -10.80 11.54
N TYR A 134 9.45 -10.44 12.49
CA TYR A 134 10.85 -10.84 12.48
C TYR A 134 11.01 -12.35 12.61
N SER A 135 10.35 -12.98 13.59
CA SER A 135 10.46 -14.42 13.82
C SER A 135 9.91 -15.23 12.64
N PHE A 136 8.84 -14.74 12.01
CA PHE A 136 8.30 -15.29 10.78
C PHE A 136 9.33 -15.25 9.63
N VAL A 137 9.99 -14.11 9.40
CA VAL A 137 11.03 -14.00 8.35
C VAL A 137 12.22 -14.91 8.67
N TYR A 138 12.62 -15.00 9.94
CA TYR A 138 13.71 -15.86 10.37
C TYR A 138 13.39 -17.35 10.13
N ASP A 139 12.19 -17.78 10.49
CA ASP A 139 11.71 -19.16 10.34
C ASP A 139 11.49 -19.54 8.87
N GLU A 140 10.78 -18.70 8.11
CA GLU A 140 10.49 -18.93 6.68
C GLU A 140 11.76 -18.99 5.82
N ALA A 141 12.77 -18.19 6.17
CA ALA A 141 14.06 -18.19 5.48
C ALA A 141 15.01 -19.30 5.97
N ASP A 142 14.55 -20.21 6.84
CA ASP A 142 15.30 -21.34 7.39
C ASP A 142 16.63 -20.87 8.01
N CYS A 143 16.53 -19.85 8.87
CA CYS A 143 17.68 -19.22 9.50
C CYS A 143 18.15 -19.99 10.76
N SER A 144 19.45 -19.94 11.01
CA SER A 144 20.12 -20.47 12.20
C SER A 144 21.25 -19.53 12.66
N GLY A 145 21.70 -19.69 13.90
CA GLY A 145 22.73 -18.81 14.49
C GLY A 145 22.13 -17.64 15.26
N GLY A 146 22.76 -16.46 15.21
CA GLY A 146 22.26 -15.27 15.93
C GLY A 146 22.28 -15.41 17.45
N VAL A 147 23.09 -16.33 17.98
CA VAL A 147 23.20 -16.58 19.42
C VAL A 147 24.08 -15.50 20.03
N CYS A 148 23.49 -14.72 20.92
CA CYS A 148 24.10 -13.58 21.58
C CYS A 148 24.42 -13.91 23.03
N ALA A 149 25.59 -13.49 23.49
CA ALA A 149 26.04 -13.65 24.86
C ALA A 149 26.93 -12.48 25.29
N PHE A 150 26.99 -12.29 26.60
CA PHE A 150 27.97 -11.40 27.22
C PHE A 150 29.25 -12.19 27.50
N THR A 151 30.37 -11.74 26.94
CA THR A 151 31.71 -12.26 27.24
C THR A 151 32.48 -11.17 27.97
N GLY A 152 32.43 -11.20 29.30
CA GLY A 152 32.88 -10.08 30.14
C GLY A 152 31.96 -8.87 29.95
N SER A 153 32.52 -7.71 29.61
CA SER A 153 31.77 -6.49 29.30
C SER A 153 31.30 -6.39 27.85
N ALA A 154 31.74 -7.30 26.96
CA ALA A 154 31.42 -7.25 25.55
C ALA A 154 30.18 -8.09 25.22
N PHE A 155 29.21 -7.48 24.53
CA PHE A 155 28.06 -8.18 23.96
C PHE A 155 28.39 -8.65 22.54
N ARG A 156 28.38 -9.98 22.31
CA ARG A 156 28.73 -10.60 21.02
C ARG A 156 27.63 -11.54 20.57
N CYS A 157 27.38 -11.57 19.26
CA CYS A 157 26.45 -12.48 18.63
C CYS A 157 27.14 -13.30 17.55
N SER A 158 26.80 -14.56 17.43
CA SER A 158 27.18 -15.39 16.28
C SER A 158 26.45 -14.92 15.01
N PRO A 159 27.05 -15.08 13.82
CA PRO A 159 26.40 -14.68 12.58
C PRO A 159 25.14 -15.51 12.34
N ILE A 160 24.13 -14.87 11.74
CA ILE A 160 22.91 -15.55 11.27
C ILE A 160 23.19 -16.13 9.89
N ARG A 161 22.85 -17.39 9.69
CA ARG A 161 22.92 -18.08 8.40
C ARG A 161 21.52 -18.48 7.99
N CYS A 162 21.10 -18.07 6.81
CA CYS A 162 19.79 -18.41 6.26
C CYS A 162 19.96 -19.08 4.91
N ARG A 163 18.89 -19.70 4.43
CA ARG A 163 18.83 -20.23 3.06
C ARG A 163 19.02 -19.14 2.01
N SER A 164 18.49 -17.93 2.27
CA SER A 164 18.68 -16.75 1.42
C SER A 164 19.82 -15.87 1.92
N ASN A 165 20.81 -15.63 1.05
CA ASN A 165 21.95 -14.75 1.36
C ASN A 165 21.52 -13.30 1.62
N ASP A 166 20.49 -12.80 0.95
CA ASP A 166 20.00 -11.43 1.12
C ASP A 166 19.31 -11.25 2.47
N VAL A 167 18.52 -12.25 2.90
CA VAL A 167 17.92 -12.25 4.23
C VAL A 167 19.02 -12.35 5.29
N ALA A 168 19.97 -13.27 5.14
CA ALA A 168 21.09 -13.40 6.06
C ALA A 168 21.87 -12.08 6.17
N LYS A 169 22.16 -11.41 5.06
CA LYS A 169 22.85 -10.11 5.05
C LYS A 169 22.05 -9.03 5.79
N THR A 170 20.74 -8.98 5.57
CA THR A 170 19.84 -8.00 6.21
C THR A 170 19.74 -8.25 7.71
N LEU A 171 19.53 -9.49 8.14
CA LEU A 171 19.45 -9.87 9.55
C LEU A 171 20.78 -9.63 10.27
N ASN A 172 21.92 -9.99 9.65
CA ASN A 172 23.24 -9.70 10.20
C ASN A 172 23.53 -8.20 10.23
N LYS A 173 23.02 -7.40 9.28
CA LYS A 173 23.14 -5.94 9.33
C LYS A 173 22.42 -5.40 10.57
N TRP A 174 21.22 -5.87 10.88
CA TRP A 174 20.51 -5.45 12.10
C TRP A 174 21.18 -5.96 13.37
N LEU A 175 21.69 -7.19 13.38
CA LEU A 175 22.39 -7.78 14.54
C LEU A 175 23.73 -7.12 14.88
N ASN A 176 24.40 -6.55 13.87
CA ASN A 176 25.68 -5.87 14.01
C ASN A 176 25.54 -4.34 13.91
N ALA A 177 24.33 -3.82 13.75
CA ALA A 177 24.07 -2.40 13.85
C ALA A 177 24.39 -1.90 15.27
N ASP A 178 24.63 -0.60 15.38
CA ASP A 178 25.28 0.01 16.54
C ASP A 178 24.61 -0.42 17.86
N ARG A 179 25.40 -1.15 18.69
CA ARG A 179 24.94 -1.79 19.93
C ARG A 179 24.90 -0.82 21.11
N SER A 180 25.02 0.48 20.83
CA SER A 180 24.97 1.60 21.76
C SER A 180 23.60 1.75 22.47
N SER A 181 22.60 0.95 22.09
CA SER A 181 21.22 0.96 22.63
C SER A 181 21.06 0.47 24.08
N GLY A 182 22.15 0.39 24.86
CA GLY A 182 22.10 0.10 26.29
C GLY A 182 21.62 -1.32 26.61
N ILE A 183 21.94 -2.31 25.77
CA ILE A 183 21.64 -3.72 26.04
C ILE A 183 22.47 -4.16 27.25
N THR A 184 21.78 -4.47 28.35
CA THR A 184 22.38 -5.03 29.57
C THR A 184 22.13 -6.53 29.65
N LEU A 185 22.91 -7.26 30.46
CA LEU A 185 22.69 -8.69 30.68
C LEU A 185 21.26 -8.98 31.16
N ALA A 186 20.76 -8.18 32.11
CA ALA A 186 19.41 -8.32 32.64
C ALA A 186 18.34 -8.04 31.57
N SER A 187 18.46 -6.95 30.81
CA SER A 187 17.46 -6.62 29.78
C SER A 187 17.46 -7.64 28.64
N PHE A 188 18.63 -8.18 28.27
CA PHE A 188 18.74 -9.23 27.27
C PHE A 188 18.08 -10.53 27.73
N GLN A 189 18.40 -11.01 28.94
CA GLN A 189 17.82 -12.25 29.48
C GLN A 189 16.29 -12.16 29.62
N THR A 190 15.77 -11.03 30.10
CA THR A 190 14.33 -10.79 30.18
C THR A 190 13.68 -10.80 28.81
N CYS A 191 14.30 -10.16 27.81
CA CYS A 191 13.78 -10.17 26.44
C CYS A 191 13.73 -11.59 25.87
N VAL A 192 14.80 -12.38 26.05
CA VAL A 192 14.87 -13.76 25.54
C VAL A 192 13.80 -14.62 26.21
N ALA A 193 13.62 -14.50 27.53
CA ALA A 193 12.57 -15.20 28.26
C ALA A 193 11.18 -14.85 27.70
N LEU A 194 10.86 -13.56 27.57
CA LEU A 194 9.58 -13.08 27.03
C LEU A 194 9.33 -13.46 25.57
N ALA A 195 10.38 -13.62 24.76
CA ALA A 195 10.27 -14.07 23.38
C ALA A 195 10.09 -15.59 23.30
N SER A 196 10.84 -16.36 24.10
CA SER A 196 10.75 -17.83 24.12
C SER A 196 9.46 -18.39 24.72
N GLN A 197 8.81 -17.65 25.61
CA GLN A 197 7.55 -18.04 26.24
C GLN A 197 6.33 -17.67 25.38
N ASP A 198 6.51 -16.89 24.33
CA ASP A 198 5.42 -16.51 23.44
C ASP A 198 5.16 -17.62 22.41
N LEU A 199 3.94 -18.16 22.44
CA LEU A 199 3.51 -19.24 21.55
C LEU A 199 3.48 -18.82 20.08
N GLU A 200 3.34 -17.51 19.81
CA GLU A 200 3.30 -16.96 18.45
C GLU A 200 4.72 -16.76 17.89
N PHE A 201 5.76 -16.89 18.71
CA PHE A 201 7.15 -16.70 18.31
C PHE A 201 7.75 -17.94 17.65
N ARG A 202 8.17 -17.80 16.38
CA ARG A 202 8.76 -18.88 15.57
C ARG A 202 10.30 -18.88 15.60
N GLY A 203 10.94 -19.96 15.12
CA GLY A 203 12.42 -20.06 15.04
C GLY A 203 13.15 -20.34 16.38
N GLY A 204 12.40 -20.53 17.48
CA GLY A 204 12.92 -20.99 18.76
C GLY A 204 13.92 -20.07 19.45
N ALA A 205 14.78 -20.64 20.31
CA ALA A 205 15.72 -19.88 21.13
C ALA A 205 16.74 -19.07 20.31
N SER A 206 17.12 -19.56 19.12
CA SER A 206 18.06 -18.87 18.23
C SER A 206 17.47 -17.57 17.69
N ALA A 207 16.23 -17.61 17.20
CA ALA A 207 15.50 -16.43 16.73
C ALA A 207 15.22 -15.44 17.88
N ALA A 208 14.91 -15.95 19.08
CA ALA A 208 14.67 -15.10 20.26
C ALA A 208 15.93 -14.33 20.66
N SER A 209 17.07 -15.02 20.70
CA SER A 209 18.37 -14.40 20.94
C SER A 209 18.71 -13.35 19.88
N ALA A 210 18.54 -13.69 18.60
CA ALA A 210 18.82 -12.80 17.48
C ALA A 210 17.94 -11.55 17.51
N TRP A 211 16.63 -11.72 17.80
CA TRP A 211 15.70 -10.62 18.01
C TRP A 211 16.16 -9.71 19.16
N CYS A 212 16.43 -10.27 20.34
CA CYS A 212 16.81 -9.47 21.50
C CYS A 212 18.16 -8.75 21.34
N GLY A 213 19.05 -9.28 20.51
CA GLY A 213 20.30 -8.61 20.13
C GLY A 213 20.16 -7.54 19.05
N SER A 214 19.02 -7.47 18.36
CA SER A 214 18.79 -6.58 17.20
C SER A 214 17.51 -5.75 17.28
N ASN A 215 16.71 -5.88 18.34
CA ASN A 215 15.34 -5.35 18.40
C ASN A 215 15.26 -3.84 18.14
N THR A 216 16.15 -3.04 18.74
CA THR A 216 16.21 -1.60 18.55
C THR A 216 16.53 -1.22 17.11
N SER A 217 17.53 -1.86 16.50
CA SER A 217 17.91 -1.64 15.10
C SER A 217 16.82 -2.10 14.11
N VAL A 218 16.10 -3.18 14.42
CA VAL A 218 14.95 -3.63 13.62
C VAL A 218 13.81 -2.62 13.73
N ILE A 219 13.48 -2.14 14.93
CA ILE A 219 12.45 -1.13 15.15
C ILE A 219 12.78 0.17 14.41
N GLU A 220 14.03 0.62 14.46
CA GLU A 220 14.50 1.80 13.75
C GLU A 220 14.34 1.65 12.24
N ALA A 221 14.77 0.51 11.69
CA ALA A 221 14.60 0.22 10.27
C ALA A 221 13.11 0.19 9.89
N VAL A 222 12.26 -0.52 10.63
CA VAL A 222 10.82 -0.55 10.36
C VAL A 222 10.22 0.86 10.44
N GLY A 223 10.70 1.69 11.37
CA GLY A 223 10.34 3.10 11.50
C GLY A 223 10.62 3.91 10.23
N SER A 224 11.83 3.80 9.68
CA SER A 224 12.19 4.55 8.47
C SER A 224 11.39 4.13 7.24
N TRP A 225 11.18 2.82 7.07
CA TRP A 225 10.44 2.28 5.92
C TRP A 225 8.93 2.57 6.00
N SER A 226 8.33 2.41 7.18
CA SER A 226 6.89 2.64 7.39
C SER A 226 6.48 4.09 7.15
N LEU A 227 7.34 5.07 7.47
CA LEU A 227 7.08 6.48 7.17
C LEU A 227 6.99 6.72 5.66
N GLY A 228 7.91 6.16 4.87
CA GLY A 228 7.88 6.27 3.41
C GLY A 228 6.62 5.64 2.80
N ILE A 229 6.23 4.45 3.29
CA ILE A 229 5.01 3.75 2.86
C ILE A 229 3.77 4.59 3.21
N LEU A 230 3.72 5.19 4.39
CA LEU A 230 2.59 6.01 4.82
C LEU A 230 2.42 7.25 3.94
N ILE A 231 3.51 7.94 3.62
CA ILE A 231 3.48 9.10 2.71
C ILE A 231 2.94 8.68 1.35
N ALA A 232 3.47 7.59 0.77
CA ALA A 232 3.00 7.08 -0.51
C ALA A 232 1.50 6.74 -0.48
N LEU A 233 1.03 6.13 0.61
CA LEU A 233 -0.37 5.77 0.80
C LEU A 233 -1.31 6.99 0.86
N TRP A 234 -0.90 8.06 1.55
CA TRP A 234 -1.66 9.32 1.58
C TRP A 234 -1.69 10.02 0.22
N VAL A 235 -0.57 10.02 -0.52
CA VAL A 235 -0.51 10.58 -1.88
C VAL A 235 -1.47 9.84 -2.81
N ILE A 236 -1.48 8.50 -2.77
CA ILE A 236 -2.40 7.68 -3.55
C ILE A 236 -3.86 7.98 -3.15
N THR A 237 -4.15 8.04 -1.85
CA THR A 237 -5.49 8.35 -1.34
C THR A 237 -5.99 9.72 -1.83
N ALA A 238 -5.15 10.75 -1.76
CA ALA A 238 -5.47 12.09 -2.26
C ALA A 238 -5.70 12.08 -3.78
N PHE A 239 -4.88 11.35 -4.53
CA PHE A 239 -5.07 11.21 -5.97
C PHE A 239 -6.42 10.56 -6.31
N VAL A 240 -6.80 9.48 -5.64
CA VAL A 240 -8.11 8.83 -5.84
C VAL A 240 -9.25 9.78 -5.48
N MET A 241 -9.11 10.60 -4.44
CA MET A 241 -10.10 11.63 -4.11
C MET A 241 -10.31 12.61 -5.26
N PHE A 242 -9.24 13.11 -5.88
CA PHE A 242 -9.34 14.00 -7.04
C PHE A 242 -10.06 13.33 -8.22
N VAL A 243 -9.81 12.05 -8.45
CA VAL A 243 -10.51 11.26 -9.48
C VAL A 243 -12.00 11.17 -9.18
N CYS A 244 -12.38 10.91 -7.93
CA CYS A 244 -13.79 10.89 -7.51
C CYS A 244 -14.46 12.25 -7.74
N ILE A 245 -13.81 13.35 -7.35
CA ILE A 245 -14.34 14.71 -7.54
C ILE A 245 -14.51 15.02 -9.03
N ALA A 246 -13.51 14.73 -9.86
CA ALA A 246 -13.58 14.96 -11.30
C ALA A 246 -14.74 14.18 -11.95
N ASN A 247 -14.95 12.93 -11.53
CA ASN A 247 -16.07 12.11 -11.98
C ASN A 247 -17.43 12.65 -11.51
N CYS A 248 -17.54 13.12 -10.26
CA CYS A 248 -18.74 13.79 -9.77
C CYS A 248 -19.09 15.03 -10.61
N VAL A 249 -18.10 15.88 -10.89
CA VAL A 249 -18.29 17.10 -11.72
C VAL A 249 -18.77 16.74 -13.13
N LEU A 250 -18.22 15.70 -13.75
CA LEU A 250 -18.67 15.21 -15.06
C LEU A 250 -20.13 14.76 -15.07
N ILE A 251 -20.56 14.05 -14.01
CA ILE A 251 -21.94 13.57 -13.89
C ILE A 251 -22.90 14.75 -13.70
N CYS A 252 -22.56 15.67 -12.78
CA CYS A 252 -23.37 16.85 -12.48
C CYS A 252 -23.48 17.80 -13.68
N GLY A 253 -22.38 18.09 -14.37
CA GLY A 253 -22.39 18.97 -15.55
C GLY A 253 -23.25 18.44 -16.71
N LYS A 254 -23.41 17.11 -16.83
CA LYS A 254 -24.31 16.49 -17.82
C LYS A 254 -25.79 16.57 -17.42
N LYS A 255 -26.10 16.77 -16.13
CA LYS A 255 -27.48 16.92 -15.63
C LYS A 255 -28.01 18.33 -15.93
N ASP A 256 -27.20 19.36 -15.71
CA ASP A 256 -27.60 20.75 -15.99
C ASP A 256 -27.76 21.02 -17.48
N ARG A 257 -26.93 20.41 -18.33
CA ARG A 257 -27.08 20.53 -19.80
C ARG A 257 -28.41 19.96 -20.33
N LYS A 258 -29.00 18.97 -19.64
CA LYS A 258 -30.35 18.44 -19.97
C LYS A 258 -31.48 19.27 -19.34
N ARG A 259 -31.21 20.05 -18.29
CA ARG A 259 -32.20 20.91 -17.63
C ARG A 259 -32.27 22.32 -18.23
N HIS A 260 -31.15 22.84 -18.75
CA HIS A 260 -31.05 24.22 -19.28
C HIS A 260 -30.91 24.32 -20.81
N GLY A 261 -30.86 23.20 -21.54
CA GLY A 261 -31.23 23.15 -22.97
C GLY A 261 -32.41 22.19 -23.07
N GLY A 262 -33.62 22.60 -23.47
CA GLY A 262 -33.84 23.31 -24.71
C GLY A 262 -33.30 22.42 -25.82
N SER A 263 -34.18 21.81 -26.62
CA SER A 263 -33.78 21.00 -27.78
C SER A 263 -32.53 21.59 -28.42
N PRO A 264 -31.51 20.79 -28.79
CA PRO A 264 -30.65 21.26 -29.85
C PRO A 264 -31.63 21.60 -30.97
N GLN A 265 -31.80 22.88 -31.28
CA GLN A 265 -32.38 23.28 -32.54
C GLN A 265 -31.59 22.43 -33.53
N GLY A 266 -32.27 21.46 -34.15
CA GLY A 266 -31.78 20.88 -35.37
C GLY A 266 -31.35 22.07 -36.19
N LEU A 267 -30.11 22.05 -36.67
CA LEU A 267 -29.70 22.92 -37.74
C LEU A 267 -30.72 22.69 -38.85
N ALA A 268 -31.76 23.54 -38.86
CA ALA A 268 -32.71 23.63 -39.94
C ALA A 268 -31.87 24.17 -41.09
N TYR A 269 -31.39 23.25 -41.92
CA TYR A 269 -30.90 23.62 -43.22
C TYR A 269 -32.08 24.27 -43.95
N ALA A 270 -32.01 25.59 -44.14
CA ALA A 270 -32.90 26.26 -45.07
C ALA A 270 -32.54 25.74 -46.47
N GLN A 271 -33.34 24.81 -47.00
CA GLN A 271 -33.30 24.53 -48.43
C GLN A 271 -33.93 25.74 -49.15
N PRO A 272 -33.23 26.35 -50.13
CA PRO A 272 -33.85 27.37 -50.96
C PRO A 272 -34.94 26.70 -51.82
N VAL A 273 -36.19 26.96 -51.47
CA VAL A 273 -37.33 26.62 -52.33
C VAL A 273 -37.36 27.64 -53.46
N ASN A 274 -37.03 27.19 -54.67
CA ASN A 274 -37.24 27.97 -55.88
C ASN A 274 -38.75 28.14 -56.08
N GLY A 275 -39.30 29.27 -55.65
CA GLY A 275 -40.70 29.63 -55.87
C GLY A 275 -41.52 29.85 -54.59
N GLY A 276 -41.39 31.03 -53.98
CA GLY A 276 -42.54 31.80 -53.49
C GLY A 276 -43.36 31.29 -52.29
N GLY A 277 -42.90 30.34 -51.48
CA GLY A 277 -43.64 29.94 -50.27
C GLY A 277 -42.76 29.37 -49.17
N VAL A 278 -42.75 30.01 -48.00
CA VAL A 278 -42.05 29.51 -46.81
C VAL A 278 -42.98 28.52 -46.08
N GLN A 279 -42.66 27.23 -46.15
CA GLN A 279 -43.23 26.23 -45.23
C GLN A 279 -42.22 25.91 -44.13
N VAL A 280 -42.61 26.14 -42.88
CA VAL A 280 -41.87 25.67 -41.71
C VAL A 280 -42.29 24.23 -41.45
N VAL A 281 -41.47 23.26 -41.89
CA VAL A 281 -41.65 21.86 -41.51
C VAL A 281 -41.05 21.67 -40.12
N LYS A 282 -41.92 21.37 -39.14
CA LYS A 282 -41.52 20.93 -37.81
C LYS A 282 -41.09 19.47 -37.90
N VAL A 283 -39.81 19.20 -37.63
CA VAL A 283 -39.29 17.85 -37.37
C VAL A 283 -39.08 17.71 -35.87
#